data_AF-A0Z1B6-F1
#
_entry.id   AF-A0Z1B6-F1
#
_cell.length_a   1.000
_cell.length_b   1.000
_cell.length_c   1.000
_cell.angle_alpha   90.00
_cell.angle_beta   90.00
_cell.angle_gamma   90.00
#
_symmetry.space_group_name_H-M   'P 1'
#
loop_
_entity.id
_entity.type
_entity.pdbx_description
1 polymer ?
#
loop_
_entity_poly.entity_id
_entity_poly.type
_entity_poly.pdbx_seq_one_letter_code
_entity_poly.pdbx_strand_id
1 'polypeptide(L)'
;MPLINSQGAVTALSPPDALDPTQSDMTSVGDVLMIAFAFDSPVDGKAFSAAALLRAEGYGGTLIGVGPVGLDRLAYGFRAGFDVLELTDDEWQQLQPHHLSPFPHHYQPETRPSQPLKKSA
;
A
#
# COMPACT_ATOMS: atom_id res chain seq x y z
N MET A 1 9.47 -8.62 -12.87
CA MET A 1 8.23 -7.93 -12.47
C MET A 1 8.63 -6.56 -11.96
N PRO A 2 8.23 -5.47 -12.63
CA PRO A 2 8.62 -4.13 -12.23
C PRO A 2 7.88 -3.71 -10.94
N LEU A 3 8.60 -3.07 -10.03
CA LEU A 3 8.07 -2.42 -8.85
C LEU A 3 7.84 -0.94 -9.17
N ILE A 4 6.64 -0.44 -8.92
CA ILE A 4 6.28 0.96 -9.20
C ILE A 4 5.96 1.72 -7.92
N ASN A 5 6.26 3.01 -7.92
CA ASN A 5 5.79 3.93 -6.89
C ASN A 5 4.44 4.58 -7.26
N SER A 6 3.92 5.41 -6.36
CA SER A 6 2.67 6.16 -6.55
C SER A 6 2.68 7.13 -7.75
N GLN A 7 3.85 7.45 -8.28
CA GLN A 7 4.03 8.28 -9.48
C GLN A 7 4.13 7.46 -10.77
N GLY A 8 4.08 6.12 -10.68
CA GLY A 8 4.27 5.22 -11.82
C GLY A 8 5.72 5.06 -12.26
N ALA A 9 6.67 5.54 -11.47
CA ALA A 9 8.10 5.35 -11.75
C ALA A 9 8.54 3.97 -11.26
N VAL A 10 9.32 3.28 -12.10
CA VAL A 10 9.91 1.99 -11.74
C VAL A 10 11.04 2.20 -10.74
N THR A 11 10.99 1.47 -9.65
CA THR A 11 11.95 1.55 -8.55
C THR A 11 12.77 0.25 -8.49
N ALA A 12 14.10 0.40 -8.37
CA ALA A 12 15.05 -0.72 -8.30
C ALA A 12 15.20 -1.30 -6.87
N LEU A 13 14.16 -1.21 -6.04
CA LEU A 13 14.19 -1.82 -4.71
C LEU A 13 14.04 -3.33 -4.84
N SER A 14 14.86 -4.10 -4.13
CA SER A 14 14.56 -5.51 -3.92
C SER A 14 13.58 -5.62 -2.76
N PRO A 15 12.43 -6.30 -2.92
CA PRO A 15 11.55 -6.53 -1.79
C PRO A 15 12.28 -7.44 -0.78
N PRO A 16 12.22 -7.16 0.52
CA PRO A 16 12.61 -8.13 1.54
C PRO A 16 11.72 -9.38 1.44
N ASP A 17 12.09 -10.45 2.14
CA ASP A 17 11.29 -11.67 2.22
C ASP A 17 9.83 -11.30 2.53
N ALA A 18 8.94 -11.59 1.58
CA ALA A 18 7.58 -11.09 1.63
C ALA A 18 6.87 -11.74 2.82
N LEU A 19 6.46 -10.92 3.77
CA LEU A 19 5.79 -11.36 4.97
C LEU A 19 4.36 -11.73 4.61
N ASP A 20 3.93 -12.89 5.12
CA ASP A 20 2.52 -13.25 5.06
C ASP A 20 1.72 -12.22 5.88
N PRO A 21 0.65 -11.61 5.34
CA PRO A 21 -0.10 -10.57 6.03
C PRO A 21 -0.81 -11.07 7.30
N THR A 22 -0.86 -12.38 7.54
CA THR A 22 -1.37 -12.99 8.78
C THR A 22 -0.28 -13.20 9.83
N GLN A 23 0.99 -13.08 9.46
CA GLN A 23 2.12 -13.15 10.37
C GLN A 23 2.68 -11.75 10.63
N SER A 24 2.66 -11.34 11.89
CA SER A 24 3.17 -10.04 12.35
C SER A 24 4.69 -10.02 12.54
N ASP A 25 5.44 -10.85 11.80
CA ASP A 25 6.88 -11.02 11.98
C ASP A 25 7.65 -9.83 11.40
N MET A 26 7.92 -8.86 12.28
CA MET A 26 8.61 -7.62 11.92
C MET A 26 10.11 -7.87 11.76
N THR A 27 10.57 -8.12 10.53
CA THR A 27 12.00 -8.33 10.25
C THR A 27 12.71 -6.97 10.12
N SER A 28 13.62 -6.67 11.05
CA SER A 28 14.47 -5.47 10.98
C SER A 28 15.74 -5.76 10.18
N VAL A 29 15.90 -5.16 8.99
CA VAL A 29 17.14 -5.24 8.20
C VAL A 29 17.79 -3.86 8.15
N GLY A 30 18.89 -3.68 8.90
CA GLY A 30 19.91 -2.67 8.61
C GLY A 30 19.52 -1.18 8.73
N ASP A 31 18.64 -0.81 9.68
CA ASP A 31 18.21 0.58 9.97
C ASP A 31 17.08 1.12 9.06
N VAL A 32 16.68 0.39 8.02
CA VAL A 32 15.51 0.73 7.18
C VAL A 32 14.41 -0.29 7.42
N LEU A 33 13.33 0.13 8.07
CA LEU A 33 12.14 -0.71 8.21
C LEU A 33 11.45 -0.79 6.84
N MET A 34 11.57 -1.94 6.20
CA MET A 34 10.86 -2.29 4.97
C MET A 34 10.01 -3.53 5.23
N ILE A 35 8.74 -3.47 4.85
CA ILE A 35 7.82 -4.62 4.95
C ILE A 35 7.26 -4.88 3.56
N ALA A 36 7.51 -6.08 3.04
CA ALA A 36 6.87 -6.57 1.84
C ALA A 36 5.68 -7.44 2.22
N PHE A 37 4.53 -7.21 1.58
CA PHE A 37 3.34 -8.02 1.70
C PHE A 37 3.12 -8.80 0.41
N ALA A 38 3.05 -10.13 0.51
CA ALA A 38 2.71 -10.98 -0.62
C ALA A 38 1.20 -11.00 -0.86
N PHE A 39 0.78 -10.77 -2.11
CA PHE A 39 -0.57 -10.96 -2.60
C PHE A 39 -0.63 -12.31 -3.31
N ASP A 40 -1.09 -13.36 -2.63
CA ASP A 40 -1.24 -14.70 -3.24
C ASP A 40 -2.39 -14.74 -4.27
N SER A 41 -3.39 -13.88 -4.10
CA SER A 41 -4.52 -13.76 -5.02
C SER A 41 -4.99 -12.30 -5.15
N PRO A 42 -5.45 -11.89 -6.35
CA PRO A 42 -5.91 -10.53 -6.63
C PRO A 42 -7.16 -10.12 -5.84
N VAL A 43 -7.81 -11.04 -5.13
CA VAL A 43 -8.99 -10.77 -4.29
C VAL A 43 -8.61 -10.54 -2.83
N ASP A 44 -7.39 -10.87 -2.41
CA ASP A 44 -7.01 -10.82 -1.01
C ASP A 44 -6.73 -9.39 -0.55
N GLY A 45 -7.63 -8.85 0.27
CA GLY A 45 -7.55 -7.49 0.80
C GLY A 45 -6.77 -7.35 2.11
N LYS A 46 -6.19 -8.44 2.62
CA LYS A 46 -5.59 -8.46 3.97
C LYS A 46 -4.35 -7.58 4.03
N ALA A 47 -3.53 -7.61 3.00
CA ALA A 47 -2.33 -6.77 2.90
C ALA A 47 -2.65 -5.26 2.95
N PHE A 48 -3.76 -4.81 2.35
CA PHE A 48 -4.22 -3.41 2.49
C PHE A 48 -4.61 -3.06 3.93
N SER A 49 -5.32 -3.98 4.59
CA SER A 49 -5.73 -3.78 5.99
C SER A 49 -4.52 -3.76 6.92
N ALA A 50 -3.55 -4.65 6.70
CA ALA A 50 -2.30 -4.69 7.45
C ALA A 50 -1.46 -3.42 7.24
N ALA A 51 -1.33 -2.96 6.00
CA ALA A 51 -0.62 -1.71 5.69
C ALA A 51 -1.28 -0.49 6.36
N ALA A 52 -2.61 -0.39 6.27
CA ALA A 52 -3.35 0.68 6.93
C ALA A 52 -3.20 0.64 8.46
N LEU A 53 -3.22 -0.54 9.06
CA LEU A 53 -3.00 -0.72 10.49
C LEU A 53 -1.58 -0.28 10.90
N LEU A 54 -0.55 -0.73 10.17
CA LEU A 54 0.83 -0.32 10.42
C LEU A 54 0.98 1.21 10.35
N ARG A 55 0.41 1.85 9.31
CA ARG A 55 0.41 3.32 9.21
C ARG A 55 -0.33 3.98 10.38
N ALA A 56 -1.45 3.42 10.81
CA ALA A 56 -2.21 3.92 11.97
C ALA A 56 -1.43 3.77 13.29
N GLU A 57 -0.60 2.72 13.42
CA GLU A 57 0.32 2.53 14.55
C GLU A 57 1.57 3.42 14.48
N GLY A 58 1.71 4.24 13.43
CA GLY A 58 2.81 5.19 13.27
C GLY A 58 4.04 4.60 12.56
N TYR A 59 3.87 3.51 11.83
CA TYR A 59 4.94 2.93 11.02
C TYR A 59 5.37 3.88 9.89
N GLY A 60 6.60 4.38 9.99
CA GLY A 60 7.22 5.27 9.01
C GLY A 60 8.08 4.55 7.95
N GLY A 61 8.17 3.23 8.01
CA GLY A 61 8.94 2.44 7.06
C GLY A 61 8.30 2.33 5.68
N THR A 62 9.02 1.71 4.75
CA THR A 62 8.55 1.51 3.37
C THR A 62 7.73 0.23 3.29
N LEU A 63 6.51 0.36 2.76
CA LEU A 63 5.59 -0.76 2.55
C LEU A 63 5.58 -1.14 1.07
N ILE A 64 5.86 -2.41 0.79
CA ILE A 64 5.96 -2.95 -0.56
C ILE A 64 4.86 -4.00 -0.74
N GLY A 65 4.07 -3.91 -1.79
CA GLY A 65 3.13 -4.95 -2.18
C GLY A 65 3.71 -5.79 -3.31
N VAL A 66 3.81 -7.10 -3.14
CA VAL A 66 4.41 -8.03 -4.11
C VAL A 66 3.34 -8.99 -4.61
N GLY A 67 3.24 -9.23 -5.92
CA GLY A 67 2.22 -10.10 -6.51
C GLY A 67 1.12 -9.39 -7.32
N PRO A 68 0.10 -10.13 -7.79
CA PRO A 68 -0.97 -9.62 -8.66
C PRO A 68 -1.98 -8.74 -7.90
N VAL A 69 -1.65 -7.47 -7.72
CA VAL A 69 -2.51 -6.49 -7.01
C VAL A 69 -3.75 -6.12 -7.84
N GLY A 70 -3.64 -6.03 -9.16
CA GLY A 70 -4.69 -5.51 -10.04
C GLY A 70 -4.52 -4.00 -10.29
N LEU A 71 -4.46 -3.59 -11.55
CA LEU A 71 -4.35 -2.19 -11.99
C LEU A 71 -5.37 -1.23 -11.34
N ASP A 72 -6.62 -1.65 -11.20
CA ASP A 72 -7.69 -0.87 -10.59
C ASP A 72 -7.45 -0.58 -9.10
N ARG A 73 -6.65 -1.43 -8.44
CA ARG A 73 -6.39 -1.38 -6.99
C ARG A 73 -5.10 -0.66 -6.65
N LEU A 74 -4.29 -0.27 -7.63
CA LEU A 74 -3.04 0.46 -7.39
C LEU A 74 -3.29 1.76 -6.61
N ALA A 75 -4.25 2.57 -7.07
CA ALA A 75 -4.62 3.81 -6.39
C ALA A 75 -5.10 3.57 -4.96
N TYR A 76 -5.84 2.48 -4.73
CA TYR A 76 -6.26 2.08 -3.39
C TYR A 76 -5.08 1.67 -2.51
N GLY A 77 -4.11 0.92 -3.05
CA GLY A 77 -2.90 0.51 -2.35
C GLY A 77 -2.05 1.68 -1.88
N PHE A 78 -1.79 2.64 -2.78
CA PHE A 78 -1.05 3.84 -2.40
C PHE A 78 -1.80 4.66 -1.33
N ARG A 79 -3.14 4.70 -1.40
CA ARG A 79 -3.96 5.36 -0.37
C ARG A 79 -3.98 4.61 0.96
N ALA A 80 -3.93 3.28 0.95
CA ALA A 80 -3.86 2.46 2.16
C ALA A 80 -2.52 2.62 2.90
N GLY A 81 -1.47 3.06 2.19
CA GLY A 81 -0.17 3.36 2.77
C GLY A 81 1.01 2.62 2.15
N PHE A 82 0.79 1.86 1.07
CA PHE A 82 1.88 1.27 0.29
C PHE A 82 2.71 2.35 -0.39
N ASP A 83 4.01 2.18 -0.37
CA ASP A 83 4.95 3.07 -1.05
C ASP A 83 5.29 2.53 -2.45
N VAL A 84 5.39 1.21 -2.56
CA VAL A 84 5.76 0.50 -3.78
C VAL A 84 4.83 -0.70 -4.01
N LEU A 85 4.43 -0.94 -5.24
CA LEU A 85 3.61 -2.08 -5.65
C LEU A 85 4.25 -2.79 -6.84
N GLU A 86 4.30 -4.11 -6.79
CA GLU A 86 4.74 -4.96 -7.89
C GLU A 86 3.61 -5.11 -8.91
N LEU A 87 3.97 -5.02 -10.17
CA LEU A 87 3.09 -5.29 -11.29
C LEU A 87 3.55 -6.53 -12.03
N THR A 88 2.58 -7.31 -12.49
CA THR A 88 2.86 -8.32 -13.50
C THR A 88 3.24 -7.66 -14.83
N ASP A 89 3.90 -8.38 -15.72
CA ASP A 89 4.31 -7.82 -17.03
C ASP A 89 3.10 -7.35 -17.85
N ASP A 90 2.00 -8.11 -17.78
CA ASP A 90 0.72 -7.76 -18.44
C ASP A 90 0.14 -6.45 -17.89
N GLU A 91 0.10 -6.31 -16.56
CA GLU A 91 -0.38 -5.09 -15.94
C GLU A 91 0.53 -3.90 -16.22
N TRP A 92 1.85 -4.09 -16.25
CA TRP A 92 2.79 -3.03 -16.62
C TRP A 92 2.53 -2.52 -18.04
N GLN A 93 2.26 -3.42 -19.00
CA GLN A 93 1.94 -3.03 -20.38
C GLN A 93 0.59 -2.29 -20.49
N GLN A 94 -0.36 -2.59 -19.59
CA GLN A 94 -1.67 -1.96 -19.53
C GLN A 94 -1.72 -0.74 -18.60
N LEU A 95 -0.63 -0.44 -17.88
CA LEU A 95 -0.56 0.67 -16.94
C LEU A 95 -0.81 1.98 -17.67
N GLN A 96 -1.70 2.78 -17.09
CA GLN A 96 -2.11 4.07 -17.62
C GLN A 96 -2.20 5.05 -16.45
N PRO A 97 -2.00 6.36 -16.70
CA PRO A 97 -2.02 7.36 -15.63
C PRO A 97 -3.34 7.38 -14.83
N HIS A 98 -4.47 6.98 -15.45
CA HIS A 98 -5.75 6.89 -14.77
C HIS A 98 -5.82 5.74 -13.75
N HIS A 99 -4.96 4.71 -13.83
CA HIS A 99 -4.90 3.63 -12.84
C HIS A 99 -4.27 4.10 -11.52
N LEU A 100 -3.37 5.08 -11.57
CA LEU A 100 -2.70 5.65 -10.40
C LEU A 100 -3.54 6.72 -9.72
N SER A 101 -4.36 7.43 -10.50
CA SER A 101 -5.22 8.51 -10.01
C SER A 101 -6.60 8.48 -10.69
N PRO A 102 -7.45 7.48 -10.35
CA PRO A 102 -8.72 7.24 -11.06
C PRO A 102 -9.78 8.31 -10.83
N PHE A 103 -9.72 9.05 -9.71
CA PHE A 103 -10.72 10.06 -9.37
C PHE A 103 -10.07 11.40 -9.00
N PRO A 104 -10.23 12.45 -9.83
CA PRO A 104 -9.76 13.79 -9.50
C PRO A 104 -10.65 14.52 -8.48
N HIS A 105 -11.88 14.04 -8.25
CA HIS A 105 -12.86 14.65 -7.35
C HIS A 105 -13.28 13.68 -6.25
N HIS A 106 -12.92 14.00 -5.01
CA HIS A 106 -13.46 13.33 -3.83
C HIS A 106 -14.78 13.98 -3.44
N TYR A 107 -15.90 13.26 -3.61
CA TYR A 107 -17.23 13.74 -3.21
C TYR A 107 -17.39 13.86 -1.68
N GLN A 108 -16.54 13.17 -0.91
CA GLN A 108 -16.51 13.27 0.55
C GLN A 108 -15.19 13.87 1.01
N PRO A 109 -15.21 15.04 1.69
CA PRO A 109 -14.07 15.50 2.46
C PRO A 109 -13.82 14.49 3.59
N GLU A 110 -12.54 14.25 3.82
CA GLU A 110 -11.99 13.33 4.81
C GLU A 110 -12.71 13.53 6.14
N THR A 111 -13.28 12.45 6.68
CA THR A 111 -13.89 12.44 8.00
C THR A 111 -12.79 12.76 9.01
N ARG A 112 -12.66 14.04 9.36
CA ARG A 112 -11.80 14.50 10.46
C ARG A 112 -12.08 13.60 11.67
N PRO A 113 -11.06 13.08 12.38
CA PRO A 113 -11.31 12.36 13.61
C PRO A 113 -12.11 13.28 14.53
N SER A 114 -13.32 12.85 14.85
CA SER A 114 -14.24 13.58 15.73
C SER A 114 -13.53 13.80 17.06
N GLN A 115 -13.11 15.04 17.33
CA GLN A 115 -12.61 15.44 18.63
C GLN A 115 -13.66 15.02 19.68
N PRO A 116 -13.32 14.23 20.70
CA PRO A 116 -14.30 13.84 21.71
C PRO A 116 -14.84 15.11 22.37
N LEU A 117 -16.16 15.30 22.30
CA LEU A 117 -16.86 16.38 22.97
C LEU A 117 -16.63 16.24 24.48
N LYS A 118 -15.70 17.05 25.01
CA LYS A 118 -15.51 17.22 26.44
C LYS A 118 -16.79 17.88 26.95
N LYS A 119 -17.66 17.10 27.61
CA LYS A 119 -18.77 17.65 28.39
C LYS A 119 -18.16 18.38 29.58
N SER A 120 -18.10 19.70 29.51
CA SER A 120 -17.78 20.55 30.65
C SER A 120 -19.09 20.94 31.35
N ALA A 121 -19.15 20.54 32.63
CA ALA A 121 -19.99 21.01 33.74
C ALA A 121 -21.51 21.02 33.55
#